data_AF-A0A6B0YLJ1-F1
#
_entry.id   AF-A0A6B0YLJ1-F1
#
_cell.length_a   1.000
_cell.length_b   1.000
_cell.length_c   1.000
_cell.angle_alpha   90.00
_cell.angle_beta   90.00
_cell.angle_gamma   90.00
#
_symmetry.space_group_name_H-M   'P 1'
#
loop_
_entity.id
_entity.type
_entity.pdbx_description
1 polymer ?
#
loop_
_entity_poly.entity_id
_entity_poly.type
_entity_poly.pdbx_seq_one_letter_code
_entity_poly.pdbx_strand_id
1 'polypeptide(L)'
;MIVKEVEVNGSSYKFTLTGQVLSQVDKLKSLYGLAYDDPEAFEQISADIANTVSDIAIAIEPPASDNDLDGVIQEIIRTADNRKAEIDNQITRKRKRKASR
;
A
#
# COMPACT_ATOMS: atom_id res chain seq x y z
N MET A 1 8.15 11.87 -3.07
CA MET A 1 7.49 11.54 -1.79
C MET A 1 6.12 12.21 -1.80
N ILE A 2 5.06 11.51 -1.39
CA ILE A 2 3.70 12.08 -1.28
C ILE A 2 3.26 11.91 0.16
N VAL A 3 2.69 12.96 0.75
CA VAL A 3 2.10 12.92 2.08
C VAL A 3 0.58 12.94 1.90
N LYS A 4 -0.12 12.06 2.59
CA LYS A 4 -1.57 11.98 2.54
C LYS A 4 -2.13 11.81 3.95
N GLU A 5 -3.29 12.41 4.19
CA GLU A 5 -4.09 12.19 5.39
C GLU A 5 -5.28 11.29 5.08
N VAL A 6 -5.62 10.45 6.05
CA VAL A 6 -6.77 9.55 6.05
C VAL A 6 -7.45 9.63 7.41
N GLU A 7 -8.77 9.55 7.42
CA GLU A 7 -9.55 9.38 8.64
C GLU A 7 -10.07 7.94 8.71
N VAL A 8 -9.76 7.25 9.81
CA VAL A 8 -10.19 5.87 10.09
C VAL A 8 -10.83 5.86 11.47
N ASN A 9 -12.08 5.38 11.56
CA ASN A 9 -12.86 5.31 12.80
C ASN A 9 -12.93 6.62 13.61
N GLY A 10 -12.90 7.78 12.93
CA GLY A 10 -12.91 9.10 13.57
C GLY A 10 -11.54 9.57 14.08
N SER A 11 -10.48 8.81 13.84
CA SER A 11 -9.09 9.18 14.10
C SER A 11 -8.41 9.60 12.79
N SER A 12 -7.73 10.74 12.79
CA SER A 12 -6.95 11.22 11.65
C SER A 12 -5.52 10.68 11.70
N TYR A 13 -5.08 10.07 10.60
CA TYR A 13 -3.74 9.55 10.39
C TYR A 13 -3.12 10.20 9.17
N LYS A 14 -1.83 10.47 9.27
CA LYS A 14 -1.02 11.01 8.20
C LYS A 14 0.03 9.99 7.83
N PHE A 15 0.19 9.70 6.55
CA PHE A 15 1.23 8.78 6.09
C PHE A 15 2.02 9.35 4.92
N THR A 16 3.27 8.89 4.82
CA THR A 16 4.19 9.28 3.76
C THR A 16 4.44 8.14 2.79
N LEU A 17 3.96 8.29 1.55
CA LEU A 17 4.30 7.43 0.42
C LEU A 17 5.69 7.74 -0.14
N THR A 18 6.69 7.00 0.34
CA THR A 18 8.05 6.94 -0.20
C THR A 18 8.18 5.77 -1.19
N GLY A 19 9.31 5.70 -1.90
CA GLY A 19 9.62 4.53 -2.74
C GLY A 19 9.73 3.23 -1.92
N GLN A 20 10.20 3.33 -0.68
CA GLN A 20 10.27 2.20 0.25
C GLN A 20 8.88 1.69 0.63
N VAL A 21 7.96 2.59 1.02
CA VAL A 21 6.58 2.22 1.36
C VAL A 21 5.86 1.59 0.16
N LEU A 22 6.09 2.10 -1.06
CA LEU A 22 5.54 1.48 -2.27
C LEU A 22 6.05 0.05 -2.48
N SER A 23 7.35 -0.19 -2.26
CA SER A 23 7.94 -1.53 -2.35
C SER A 23 7.38 -2.48 -1.28
N GLN A 24 7.19 -1.98 -0.06
CA GLN A 24 6.59 -2.74 1.05
C GLN A 24 5.12 -3.09 0.75
N VAL A 25 4.35 -2.17 0.19
CA VAL A 25 2.97 -2.43 -0.24
C VAL A 25 2.91 -3.52 -1.33
N ASP A 26 3.81 -3.50 -2.30
CA ASP A 26 3.89 -4.54 -3.34
C ASP A 26 4.25 -5.92 -2.74
N LYS A 27 5.19 -5.93 -1.79
CA LYS A 27 5.54 -7.14 -1.03
C LYS A 27 4.33 -7.66 -0.27
N LEU A 28 3.62 -6.79 0.46
CA LEU A 28 2.43 -7.13 1.22
C LEU A 28 1.34 -7.76 0.35
N LYS A 29 1.06 -7.18 -0.82
CA LYS A 29 0.10 -7.75 -1.80
C LYS A 29 0.52 -9.14 -2.28
N SER A 30 1.80 -9.34 -2.53
CA SER A 30 2.35 -10.63 -2.96
C SER A 30 2.22 -11.68 -1.86
N LEU A 31 2.53 -11.31 -0.61
CA LEU A 31 2.40 -12.19 0.56
C LEU A 31 0.95 -12.59 0.80
N TYR A 32 -0.01 -11.67 0.67
CA TYR A 32 -1.43 -12.01 0.76
C TYR A 32 -1.83 -13.03 -0.31
N GLY A 33 -1.36 -12.90 -1.55
CA GLY A 33 -1.60 -13.89 -2.60
C GLY A 33 -1.04 -15.27 -2.24
N LEU A 34 0.22 -15.32 -1.80
CA LEU A 34 0.89 -16.57 -1.41
C LEU A 34 0.21 -17.27 -0.24
N ALA A 35 -0.33 -16.52 0.73
CA ALA A 35 -1.06 -17.08 1.86
C ALA A 35 -2.31 -17.88 1.44
N TYR A 36 -2.91 -17.56 0.28
CA TYR A 36 -4.03 -18.31 -0.28
C TYR A 36 -3.57 -19.55 -1.06
N ASP A 37 -2.38 -19.51 -1.66
CA ASP A 37 -1.88 -20.58 -2.52
C ASP A 37 -1.21 -21.72 -1.73
N ASP A 38 -0.56 -21.42 -0.59
CA ASP A 38 0.16 -22.41 0.22
C ASP A 38 -0.19 -22.28 1.72
N PRO A 39 -1.16 -23.09 2.22
CA PRO A 39 -1.54 -23.08 3.62
C PRO A 39 -0.46 -23.68 4.55
N GLU A 40 0.48 -24.49 4.05
CA GLU A 40 1.57 -25.05 4.87
C GLU A 40 2.61 -23.96 5.20
N ALA A 41 2.78 -22.99 4.30
CA ALA A 41 3.64 -21.83 4.51
C ALA A 41 2.97 -20.69 5.30
N PHE A 42 1.70 -20.84 5.72
CA PHE A 42 0.90 -19.77 6.32
C PHE A 42 1.57 -19.13 7.53
N GLU A 43 2.19 -19.90 8.43
CA GLU A 43 2.85 -19.37 9.62
C GLU A 43 4.00 -18.42 9.24
N GLN A 44 4.86 -18.85 8.32
CA GLN A 44 5.96 -18.01 7.83
C GLN A 44 5.45 -16.78 7.07
N ILE A 45 4.46 -16.96 6.20
CA ILE A 45 3.87 -15.87 5.42
C ILE A 45 3.20 -14.86 6.37
N SER A 46 2.54 -15.31 7.44
CA SER A 46 1.92 -14.44 8.44
C SER A 46 2.95 -13.57 9.17
N ALA A 47 4.11 -14.13 9.51
CA ALA A 47 5.22 -13.39 10.11
C ALA A 47 5.76 -12.34 9.13
N ASP A 48 5.93 -12.69 7.87
CA ASP A 48 6.37 -11.76 6.82
C ASP A 48 5.35 -10.63 6.57
N ILE A 49 4.05 -10.94 6.63
CA ILE A 49 2.97 -9.97 6.55
C ILE A 49 3.06 -9.00 7.74
N ALA A 50 3.15 -9.51 8.96
CA ALA A 50 3.23 -8.70 10.17
C ALA A 50 4.46 -7.76 10.17
N ASN A 51 5.61 -8.27 9.75
CA ASN A 51 6.83 -7.47 9.59
C ASN A 51 6.64 -6.35 8.55
N THR A 52 6.06 -6.69 7.40
CA THR A 52 5.84 -5.71 6.32
C THR A 52 4.81 -4.64 6.73
N VAL A 53 3.77 -5.01 7.47
CA VAL A 53 2.80 -4.06 8.04
C VAL A 53 3.48 -3.14 9.05
N SER A 54 4.32 -3.68 9.94
CA SER A 54 5.06 -2.89 10.93
C SER A 54 5.98 -1.86 10.26
N ASP A 55 6.68 -2.28 9.21
CA ASP A 55 7.53 -1.40 8.41
C ASP A 55 6.74 -0.24 7.75
N ILE A 56 5.54 -0.53 7.24
CA ILE A 56 4.65 0.51 6.67
C ILE A 56 4.13 1.40 7.79
N ALA A 57 3.83 0.84 8.96
CA ALA A 57 3.29 1.57 10.10
C ALA A 57 4.24 2.64 10.66
N ILE A 58 5.57 2.45 10.50
CA ILE A 58 6.58 3.46 10.83
C ILE A 58 6.38 4.75 10.03
N ALA A 59 5.76 4.68 8.84
CA ALA A 59 5.50 5.84 8.00
C ALA A 59 4.18 6.57 8.35
N ILE A 60 3.46 6.13 9.39
CA ILE A 60 2.16 6.65 9.84
C ILE A 60 2.34 7.48 11.12
N GLU A 61 1.76 8.68 11.13
CA GLU A 61 1.74 9.60 12.28
C GLU A 61 0.30 10.09 12.55
N PRO A 62 -0.22 9.98 13.78
CA PRO A 62 0.34 9.22 14.91
C PRO A 62 0.36 7.70 14.63
N PRO A 63 1.07 6.89 15.44
CA PRO A 63 1.03 5.44 15.31
C PRO A 63 -0.41 4.94 15.32
N ALA A 64 -0.79 4.16 14.31
CA ALA A 64 -2.13 3.56 14.26
C ALA A 64 -2.30 2.54 15.39
N SER A 65 -3.48 2.54 16.02
CA SER A 65 -3.88 1.48 16.95
C SER A 65 -4.19 0.21 16.15
N ASP A 66 -4.05 -0.98 16.74
CA ASP A 66 -4.38 -2.25 16.08
C ASP A 66 -5.80 -2.27 15.47
N ASN A 67 -6.77 -1.60 16.11
CA ASN A 67 -8.14 -1.47 15.61
C ASN A 67 -8.26 -0.63 14.33
N ASP A 68 -7.36 0.34 14.15
CA ASP A 68 -7.35 1.28 13.02
C ASP A 68 -6.30 0.88 11.98
N LEU A 69 -5.32 0.07 12.37
CA LEU A 69 -4.17 -0.32 11.56
C LEU A 69 -4.60 -0.95 10.24
N ASP A 70 -5.55 -1.90 10.28
CA ASP A 70 -6.05 -2.53 9.05
C ASP A 70 -6.66 -1.48 8.10
N GLY A 71 -7.49 -0.57 8.61
CA GLY A 71 -8.11 0.49 7.83
C GLY A 71 -7.07 1.46 7.22
N VAL A 72 -6.07 1.86 8.01
CA VAL A 72 -5.01 2.75 7.53
C VAL A 72 -4.14 2.06 6.48
N ILE A 73 -3.76 0.80 6.70
CA ILE A 73 -2.99 -0.01 5.74
C ILE A 73 -3.78 -0.18 4.44
N GLN A 74 -5.08 -0.47 4.51
CA GLN A 74 -5.93 -0.54 3.32
C GLN A 74 -5.94 0.77 2.52
N GLU A 75 -6.01 1.93 3.17
CA GLU A 75 -5.94 3.22 2.48
C GLU A 75 -4.56 3.48 1.86
N ILE A 76 -3.47 3.05 2.53
CA ILE A 76 -2.12 3.14 1.98
C ILE A 76 -2.01 2.29 0.71
N ILE A 77 -2.51 1.06 0.72
CA ILE A 77 -2.55 0.16 -0.44
C ILE A 77 -3.35 0.81 -1.58
N ARG A 78 -4.56 1.29 -1.30
CA ARG A 78 -5.40 1.99 -2.30
C ARG A 78 -4.72 3.20 -2.88
N THR A 79 -4.06 4.00 -2.06
CA THR A 79 -3.36 5.20 -2.52
C THR A 79 -2.15 4.84 -3.37
N ALA A 80 -1.41 3.80 -3.02
CA ALA A 80 -0.29 3.28 -3.82
C ALA A 80 -0.77 2.78 -5.19
N ASP A 81 -1.87 2.02 -5.23
CA ASP A 81 -2.46 1.51 -6.47
C ASP A 81 -3.01 2.64 -7.35
N ASN A 82 -3.73 3.60 -6.77
CA ASN A 82 -4.21 4.78 -7.49
C ASN A 82 -3.05 5.56 -8.13
N ARG A 83 -1.94 5.72 -7.40
CA ARG A 83 -0.75 6.38 -7.93
C ARG A 83 -0.14 5.61 -9.11
N LYS A 84 -0.08 4.28 -9.04
CA LYS A 84 0.37 3.44 -10.16
C LYS A 84 -0.57 3.57 -11.35
N ALA A 85 -1.87 3.54 -11.12
CA ALA A 85 -2.88 3.68 -12.17
C ALA A 85 -2.87 5.08 -12.82
N GLU A 86 -2.63 6.15 -12.06
CA GLU A 86 -2.46 7.50 -12.61
C GLU A 86 -1.22 7.62 -13.50
N ILE A 87 -0.11 6.97 -13.11
CA ILE A 87 1.10 6.94 -13.93
C ILE A 87 0.84 6.17 -15.23
N ASP A 88 0.23 4.98 -15.15
CA ASP A 88 -0.10 4.18 -16.34
C ASP A 88 -1.02 4.95 -17.29
N ASN A 89 -2.13 5.51 -16.79
CA ASN A 89 -3.06 6.31 -17.57
C ASN A 89 -2.40 7.51 -18.25
N GLN A 90 -1.45 8.19 -17.59
CA GLN A 90 -0.69 9.27 -18.21
C GLN A 90 0.21 8.79 -19.36
N ILE A 91 0.81 7.61 -19.23
CA ILE A 91 1.61 6.97 -20.27
C ILE A 91 0.72 6.56 -21.45
N THR A 92 -0.43 5.92 -21.21
CA THR A 92 -1.39 5.54 -22.26
C THR A 92 -1.95 6.76 -23.00
N ARG A 93 -2.29 7.84 -22.27
CA ARG A 93 -2.75 9.10 -22.88
C ARG A 93 -1.68 9.78 -23.73
N LYS A 94 -0.40 9.78 -23.28
CA LYS A 94 0.72 10.30 -24.08
C LYS A 94 0.99 9.46 -25.34
N ARG A 95 0.83 8.13 -25.26
CA ARG A 95 0.95 7.23 -26.43
C ARG A 95 -0.18 7.46 -27.45
N LYS A 96 -1.44 7.58 -27.00
CA LYS A 96 -2.59 7.89 -27.89
C LYS A 96 -2.43 9.24 -28.60
N ARG A 97 -1.91 10.28 -27.94
CA ARG A 97 -1.66 11.58 -28.57
C ARG A 97 -0.51 11.58 -29.60
N LYS A 98 0.46 10.67 -29.49
CA LYS A 98 1.55 10.51 -30.47
C LYS A 98 1.17 9.66 -31.68
N ALA A 99 0.17 8.79 -31.56
CA ALA A 99 -0.29 7.92 -32.66
C ALA A 99 -1.35 8.56 -33.57
N SER A 100 -1.93 9.71 -33.20
CA SER A 100 -2.88 10.48 -34.02
C SER A 100 -2.25 11.69 -34.71
N ARG A 101 -0.95 11.65 -34.99
CA ARG A 101 -0.22 12.71 -35.70
C ARG A 101 0.53 12.14 -36.88
#